data_AF-A0A949J052-F1
#
_entry.id   AF-A0A949J052-F1
#
_cell.length_a   1.000
_cell.length_b   1.000
_cell.length_c   1.000
_cell.angle_alpha   90.00
_cell.angle_beta   90.00
_cell.angle_gamma   90.00
#
_symmetry.space_group_name_H-M   'P 1'
#
loop_
_entity.id
_entity.type
_entity.pdbx_description
1 polymer ?
#
loop_
_entity_poly.entity_id
_entity_poly.type
_entity_poly.pdbx_seq_one_letter_code
_entity_poly.pdbx_strand_id
1 'polypeptide(L)'
;RMTWEQLKKIKTDGLADFGILPASYVHMIDRTATQNAALINRAVARAREMLGVAPAFFAYPYGEFDGALKKQIAGYDFKAAFGEQSGVVYHGEDMMELPRFVMTQEYGDIDRFTLTANALPLPASDIVPADPAIKNNPPDIGFTVTSALHDLSKLSCFASDTGKLPLTRLDENRIEIRLKQPFTDRRTRINCTLPDETFTPGRSPDWRWFGMLLTAPGIADSSGNADDQ
;
A
#
# COMPACT_ATOMS: atom_id res chain seq x y z
N ARG A 1 12.61 -17.68 -7.56
CA ARG A 1 13.37 -16.63 -8.29
C ARG A 1 13.33 -16.91 -9.79
N MET A 2 13.23 -15.87 -10.63
CA MET A 2 13.26 -15.98 -12.10
C MET A 2 14.65 -15.67 -12.67
N THR A 3 15.04 -16.31 -13.76
CA THR A 3 16.29 -16.01 -14.49
C THR A 3 16.09 -14.89 -15.50
N TRP A 4 17.19 -14.27 -15.96
CA TRP A 4 17.13 -13.25 -17.01
C TRP A 4 16.60 -13.79 -18.34
N GLU A 5 16.87 -15.06 -18.66
CA GLU A 5 16.32 -15.71 -19.86
C GLU A 5 14.80 -15.86 -19.77
N GLN A 6 14.28 -16.22 -18.60
CA GLN A 6 12.83 -16.28 -18.37
C GLN A 6 12.18 -14.90 -18.49
N LEU A 7 12.81 -13.85 -17.92
CA LEU A 7 12.32 -12.47 -18.04
C LEU A 7 12.35 -11.97 -19.49
N LYS A 8 13.38 -12.31 -20.28
CA LYS A 8 13.44 -12.02 -21.71
C LYS A 8 12.32 -12.71 -22.48
N LYS A 9 11.99 -13.95 -22.13
CA LYS A 9 10.87 -14.69 -22.73
C LYS A 9 9.53 -14.02 -22.44
N ILE A 10 9.30 -13.61 -21.18
CA ILE A 10 8.11 -12.83 -20.81
C ILE A 10 8.06 -11.53 -21.60
N LYS A 11 9.18 -10.81 -21.75
CA LYS A 11 9.19 -9.59 -22.56
C LYS A 11 8.71 -9.81 -24.00
N THR A 12 8.99 -10.96 -24.60
CA THR A 12 8.62 -11.24 -26.00
C THR A 12 7.14 -11.54 -26.22
N ASP A 13 6.37 -11.88 -25.19
CA ASP A 13 4.94 -12.17 -25.33
C ASP A 13 4.06 -10.90 -25.38
N GLY A 14 4.59 -9.76 -24.94
CA GLY A 14 3.88 -8.48 -24.94
C GLY A 14 2.75 -8.38 -23.90
N LEU A 15 2.65 -9.35 -22.99
CA LEU A 15 1.62 -9.42 -21.95
C LEU A 15 2.07 -8.82 -20.61
N ALA A 16 3.35 -8.48 -20.47
CA ALA A 16 3.93 -7.99 -19.22
C ALA A 16 4.59 -6.62 -19.36
N ASP A 17 4.30 -5.77 -18.38
CA ASP A 17 5.07 -4.56 -18.11
C ASP A 17 6.17 -4.83 -17.07
N PHE A 18 7.26 -4.07 -17.15
CA PHE A 18 8.40 -4.20 -16.25
C PHE A 18 8.50 -2.99 -15.30
N GLY A 19 8.30 -3.27 -14.00
CA GLY A 19 8.65 -2.39 -12.90
C GLY A 19 9.94 -2.83 -12.20
N ILE A 20 10.35 -2.08 -11.17
CA ILE A 20 11.50 -2.43 -10.34
C ILE A 20 11.23 -2.25 -8.84
N LEU A 21 12.01 -2.98 -8.06
CA LEU A 21 12.36 -2.67 -6.67
C LEU A 21 13.78 -2.09 -6.65
N PRO A 22 14.24 -1.45 -5.55
CA PRO A 22 15.66 -1.16 -5.39
C PRO A 22 16.52 -2.41 -5.55
N ALA A 23 17.81 -2.24 -5.88
CA ALA A 23 18.73 -3.36 -6.11
C ALA A 23 18.99 -4.26 -4.88
N SER A 24 18.46 -3.89 -3.71
CA SER A 24 18.44 -4.72 -2.51
C SER A 24 17.13 -4.46 -1.78
N TYR A 25 16.51 -5.51 -1.27
CA TYR A 25 15.28 -5.42 -0.49
C TYR A 25 15.63 -4.94 0.93
N VAL A 26 15.30 -3.69 1.24
CA VAL A 26 15.75 -2.97 2.44
C VAL A 26 14.70 -1.97 2.88
N HIS A 27 14.63 -1.66 4.18
CA HIS A 27 13.84 -0.54 4.69
C HIS A 27 14.43 0.78 4.18
N MET A 28 13.84 1.33 3.11
CA MET A 28 14.38 2.52 2.44
C MET A 28 14.23 3.80 3.27
N ILE A 29 13.22 3.87 4.14
CA ILE A 29 13.01 5.00 5.06
C ILE A 29 14.11 5.09 6.14
N ASP A 30 14.87 4.02 6.37
CA ASP A 30 16.00 4.00 7.31
C ASP A 30 17.33 4.39 6.62
N ARG A 31 17.28 4.84 5.36
CA ARG A 31 18.45 5.16 4.53
C ARG A 31 18.45 6.61 4.12
N THR A 32 19.65 7.12 3.82
CA THR A 32 19.79 8.45 3.25
C THR A 32 19.32 8.47 1.79
N ALA A 33 18.90 9.64 1.31
CA ALA A 33 18.50 9.83 -0.08
C ALA A 33 19.60 9.36 -1.07
N THR A 34 20.88 9.60 -0.76
CA THR A 34 22.02 9.16 -1.58
C THR A 34 22.13 7.63 -1.64
N GLN A 35 21.94 6.95 -0.51
CA GLN A 35 21.95 5.48 -0.46
C GLN A 35 20.78 4.90 -1.26
N ASN A 36 19.58 5.46 -1.11
CA ASN A 36 18.40 5.05 -1.89
C ASN A 36 18.61 5.29 -3.38
N ALA A 37 19.15 6.45 -3.77
CA ALA A 37 19.45 6.75 -5.17
C ALA A 37 20.44 5.74 -5.76
N ALA A 38 21.48 5.35 -5.02
CA ALA A 38 22.44 4.34 -5.47
C ALA A 38 21.81 2.95 -5.68
N LEU A 39 20.79 2.59 -4.89
CA LEU A 39 20.06 1.32 -5.05
C LEU A 39 19.09 1.37 -6.23
N ILE A 40 18.35 2.47 -6.39
CA ILE A 40 17.40 2.66 -7.49
C ILE A 40 18.15 2.73 -8.82
N ASN A 41 19.18 3.57 -8.94
CA ASN A 41 19.96 3.73 -10.16
C ASN A 41 20.60 2.42 -10.62
N ARG A 42 21.05 1.59 -9.68
CA ARG A 42 21.60 0.27 -9.97
C ARG A 42 20.54 -0.68 -10.53
N ALA A 43 19.34 -0.69 -9.95
CA ALA A 43 18.23 -1.50 -10.45
C ALA A 43 17.78 -1.04 -11.85
N VAL A 44 17.65 0.27 -12.08
CA VAL A 44 17.34 0.85 -13.40
C VAL A 44 18.41 0.48 -14.43
N ALA A 45 19.69 0.68 -14.10
CA ALA A 45 20.79 0.33 -14.99
C ALA A 45 20.78 -1.17 -15.33
N ARG A 46 20.54 -2.04 -14.35
CA ARG A 46 20.49 -3.48 -14.56
C ARG A 46 19.30 -3.91 -15.42
N ALA A 47 18.13 -3.32 -15.23
CA ALA A 47 16.95 -3.58 -16.08
C ALA A 47 17.20 -3.15 -17.53
N ARG A 48 17.83 -1.99 -17.74
CA ARG A 48 18.25 -1.52 -19.07
C ARG A 48 19.25 -2.47 -19.72
N GLU A 49 20.30 -2.86 -18.99
CA GLU A 49 21.35 -3.76 -19.49
C GLU A 49 20.79 -5.13 -19.88
N MET A 50 19.99 -5.73 -19.00
CA MET A 50 19.59 -7.14 -19.15
C MET A 50 18.37 -7.33 -20.03
N LEU A 51 17.43 -6.38 -20.00
CA LEU A 51 16.15 -6.50 -20.69
C LEU A 51 15.99 -5.44 -21.78
N GLY A 52 16.81 -4.41 -21.84
CA GLY A 52 16.61 -3.29 -22.77
C GLY A 52 15.28 -2.58 -22.51
N VAL A 53 14.93 -2.39 -21.23
CA VAL A 53 13.70 -1.71 -20.80
C VAL A 53 14.05 -0.50 -19.94
N ALA A 54 13.25 0.56 -20.04
CA ALA A 54 13.17 1.61 -19.05
C ALA A 54 12.01 1.27 -18.11
N PRO A 55 12.25 0.87 -16.85
CA PRO A 55 11.17 0.48 -15.95
C PRO A 55 10.20 1.62 -15.73
N ALA A 56 8.91 1.35 -15.92
CA ALA A 56 7.86 2.37 -15.80
C ALA A 56 7.30 2.49 -14.38
N PHE A 57 7.56 1.50 -13.52
CA PHE A 57 6.91 1.35 -12.23
C PHE A 57 7.93 1.06 -11.12
N PHE A 58 7.64 1.53 -9.91
CA PHE A 58 8.45 1.29 -8.72
C PHE A 58 7.60 0.65 -7.61
N ALA A 59 8.17 -0.27 -6.83
CA ALA A 59 7.50 -0.78 -5.62
C ALA A 59 8.38 -0.52 -4.40
N TYR A 60 7.78 0.08 -3.37
CA TYR A 60 8.46 0.30 -2.09
C TYR A 60 8.66 -1.05 -1.38
N PRO A 61 9.90 -1.42 -1.01
CA PRO A 61 10.11 -2.60 -0.18
C PRO A 61 9.27 -2.55 1.09
N TYR A 62 8.65 -3.67 1.43
CA TYR A 62 7.75 -3.80 2.59
C TYR A 62 6.52 -2.86 2.57
N GLY A 63 6.30 -2.14 1.46
CA GLY A 63 5.32 -1.06 1.33
C GLY A 63 5.69 0.22 2.07
N GLU A 64 6.90 0.32 2.63
CA GLU A 64 7.31 1.42 3.50
C GLU A 64 7.78 2.63 2.68
N PHE A 65 7.19 3.79 2.96
CA PHE A 65 7.68 5.07 2.47
C PHE A 65 7.41 6.18 3.48
N ASP A 66 8.11 7.29 3.32
CA ASP A 66 7.84 8.55 3.98
C ASP A 66 7.69 9.67 2.95
N GLY A 67 7.34 10.89 3.38
CA GLY A 67 7.19 12.02 2.46
C GLY A 67 8.46 12.36 1.69
N ALA A 68 9.64 12.16 2.29
CA ALA A 68 10.92 12.44 1.66
C ALA A 68 11.26 11.42 0.56
N LEU A 69 11.06 10.14 0.83
CA LEU A 69 11.27 9.05 -0.12
C LEU A 69 10.25 9.13 -1.25
N LYS A 70 8.96 9.39 -0.96
CA LYS A 70 7.94 9.58 -2.01
C LYS A 70 8.34 10.71 -2.96
N LYS A 71 8.79 11.86 -2.42
CA LYS A 71 9.30 12.98 -3.22
C LYS A 71 10.54 12.60 -4.03
N GLN A 72 11.43 11.78 -3.48
CA GLN A 72 12.60 11.29 -4.21
C GLN A 72 12.19 10.38 -5.37
N ILE A 73 11.26 9.44 -5.17
CA ILE A 73 10.75 8.54 -6.21
C ILE A 73 10.04 9.33 -7.31
N ALA A 74 9.26 10.35 -6.97
CA ALA A 74 8.61 11.24 -7.92
C ALA A 74 9.60 12.03 -8.83
N GLY A 75 10.89 12.09 -8.46
CA GLY A 75 11.94 12.70 -9.27
C GLY A 75 12.51 11.80 -10.38
N TYR A 76 12.08 10.53 -10.45
CA TYR A 76 12.43 9.60 -11.52
C TYR A 76 11.33 9.55 -12.59
N ASP A 77 11.65 8.97 -13.76
CA ASP A 77 10.70 8.78 -14.87
C ASP A 77 9.67 7.64 -14.63
N PHE A 78 9.37 7.31 -13.37
CA PHE A 78 8.33 6.31 -13.07
C PHE A 78 6.95 6.92 -13.28
N LYS A 79 6.05 6.15 -13.90
CA LYS A 79 4.64 6.51 -14.07
C LYS A 79 3.83 6.31 -12.80
N ALA A 80 4.22 5.33 -11.99
CA ALA A 80 3.59 5.05 -10.70
C ALA A 80 4.54 4.35 -9.73
N ALA A 81 4.27 4.50 -8.44
CA ALA A 81 4.89 3.72 -7.39
C ALA A 81 3.84 3.06 -6.48
N PHE A 82 4.14 1.87 -5.99
CA PHE A 82 3.19 1.01 -5.29
C PHE A 82 3.61 0.75 -3.85
N GLY A 83 2.70 1.02 -2.92
CA GLY A 83 2.82 0.63 -1.50
C GLY A 83 2.22 -0.76 -1.23
N GLU A 84 1.93 -1.04 0.04
CA GLU A 84 1.22 -2.27 0.46
C GLU A 84 0.04 -2.01 1.40
N GLN A 85 -0.45 -0.77 1.42
CA GLN A 85 -1.76 -0.46 1.97
C GLN A 85 -2.85 -1.08 1.08
N SER A 86 -3.78 -1.81 1.70
CA SER A 86 -4.84 -2.50 0.96
C SER A 86 -5.91 -1.52 0.53
N GLY A 87 -6.24 -1.49 -0.76
CA GLY A 87 -7.18 -0.54 -1.30
C GLY A 87 -7.34 -0.69 -2.79
N VAL A 88 -8.33 0.02 -3.32
CA VAL A 88 -8.70 0.02 -4.73
C VAL A 88 -8.29 1.34 -5.33
N VAL A 89 -7.49 1.28 -6.40
CA VAL A 89 -7.04 2.48 -7.11
C VAL A 89 -8.25 3.20 -7.74
N TYR A 90 -8.33 4.51 -7.54
CA TYR A 90 -9.31 5.39 -8.18
C TYR A 90 -8.65 6.71 -8.62
N HIS A 91 -9.40 7.56 -9.33
CA HIS A 91 -8.86 8.79 -9.95
C HIS A 91 -8.30 9.82 -8.95
N GLY A 92 -8.60 9.70 -7.66
CA GLY A 92 -8.11 10.60 -6.61
C GLY A 92 -6.85 10.11 -5.90
N GLU A 93 -6.31 8.96 -6.27
CA GLU A 93 -5.07 8.43 -5.67
C GLU A 93 -3.83 9.23 -6.13
N ASP A 94 -2.83 9.31 -5.26
CA ASP A 94 -1.50 9.78 -5.65
C ASP A 94 -0.74 8.63 -6.34
N MET A 95 -0.35 8.87 -7.60
CA MET A 95 0.32 7.89 -8.44
C MET A 95 1.65 7.39 -7.86
N MET A 96 2.25 8.10 -6.91
CA MET A 96 3.50 7.70 -6.26
C MET A 96 3.29 6.91 -4.96
N GLU A 97 2.05 6.55 -4.64
CA GLU A 97 1.70 5.73 -3.48
C GLU A 97 0.48 4.85 -3.74
N LEU A 98 0.37 4.24 -4.92
CA LEU A 98 -0.81 3.44 -5.27
C LEU A 98 -1.02 2.25 -4.30
N PRO A 99 -2.25 2.05 -3.79
CA PRO A 99 -2.59 0.91 -2.95
C PRO A 99 -2.63 -0.39 -3.76
N ARG A 100 -2.46 -1.52 -3.06
CA ARG A 100 -2.66 -2.86 -3.64
C ARG A 100 -3.01 -3.89 -2.58
N PHE A 101 -3.76 -4.90 -2.96
CA PHE A 101 -4.00 -6.06 -2.12
C PHE A 101 -2.86 -7.07 -2.26
N VAL A 102 -2.24 -7.44 -1.13
CA VAL A 102 -1.23 -8.49 -1.09
C VAL A 102 -1.91 -9.86 -1.17
N MET A 103 -1.44 -10.70 -2.11
CA MET A 103 -1.92 -12.05 -2.38
C MET A 103 -0.78 -13.07 -2.16
N THR A 104 -0.39 -13.27 -0.90
CA THR A 104 0.59 -14.32 -0.50
C THR A 104 -0.15 -15.59 -0.06
N GLN A 105 0.56 -16.68 0.30
CA GLN A 105 -0.07 -17.97 0.62
C GLN A 105 -1.17 -17.91 1.68
N GLU A 106 -0.99 -17.14 2.76
CA GLU A 106 -2.02 -16.95 3.80
C GLU A 106 -3.22 -16.10 3.33
N TYR A 107 -3.10 -15.49 2.15
CA TYR A 107 -3.96 -14.44 1.63
C TYR A 107 -4.36 -14.65 0.16
N GLY A 108 -4.16 -15.87 -0.36
CA GLY A 108 -4.25 -16.19 -1.78
C GLY A 108 -5.38 -17.15 -2.14
N ASP A 109 -6.30 -17.42 -1.22
CA ASP A 109 -7.48 -18.23 -1.52
C ASP A 109 -8.40 -17.51 -2.53
N ILE A 110 -9.17 -18.30 -3.27
CA ILE A 110 -10.02 -17.80 -4.36
C ILE A 110 -11.15 -16.90 -3.86
N ASP A 111 -11.62 -17.11 -2.63
CA ASP A 111 -12.71 -16.33 -2.05
C ASP A 111 -12.21 -14.91 -1.74
N ARG A 112 -11.03 -14.80 -1.14
CA ARG A 112 -10.34 -13.52 -0.91
C ARG A 112 -9.95 -12.83 -2.20
N PHE A 113 -9.43 -13.56 -3.19
CA PHE A 113 -9.16 -12.98 -4.51
C PHE A 113 -10.45 -12.39 -5.10
N THR A 114 -11.55 -13.16 -5.10
CA THR A 114 -12.84 -12.70 -5.62
C THR A 114 -13.35 -11.48 -4.85
N LEU A 115 -13.25 -11.48 -3.52
CA LEU A 115 -13.63 -10.34 -2.69
C LEU A 115 -12.86 -9.07 -3.06
N THR A 116 -11.54 -9.15 -3.11
CA THR A 116 -10.66 -7.99 -3.33
C THR A 116 -10.65 -7.52 -4.79
N ALA A 117 -10.78 -8.42 -5.76
CA ALA A 117 -10.91 -8.07 -7.17
C ALA A 117 -12.24 -7.35 -7.48
N ASN A 118 -13.28 -7.60 -6.68
CA ASN A 118 -14.58 -6.94 -6.78
C ASN A 118 -14.74 -5.74 -5.83
N ALA A 119 -13.73 -5.44 -5.00
CA ALA A 119 -13.79 -4.32 -4.08
C ALA A 119 -13.91 -2.99 -4.84
N LEU A 120 -14.60 -2.04 -4.22
CA LEU A 120 -14.77 -0.68 -4.71
C LEU A 120 -13.86 0.27 -3.93
N PRO A 121 -13.49 1.43 -4.48
CA PRO A 121 -12.78 2.43 -3.69
C PRO A 121 -13.70 2.99 -2.59
N LEU A 122 -13.09 3.28 -1.44
CA LEU A 122 -13.62 4.16 -0.40
C LEU A 122 -12.83 5.48 -0.47
N PRO A 123 -13.25 6.47 -1.28
CA PRO A 123 -12.49 7.70 -1.45
C PRO A 123 -12.37 8.48 -0.15
N ALA A 124 -11.13 8.79 0.23
CA ALA A 124 -10.79 9.47 1.46
C ALA A 124 -9.82 10.64 1.21
N SER A 125 -9.99 11.73 1.97
CA SER A 125 -9.13 12.92 1.97
C SER A 125 -8.68 13.27 3.38
N ASP A 126 -7.85 14.31 3.52
CA ASP A 126 -7.40 14.87 4.80
C ASP A 126 -6.80 13.80 5.74
N ILE A 127 -6.04 12.87 5.17
CA ILE A 127 -5.52 11.70 5.86
C ILE A 127 -4.52 12.14 6.94
N VAL A 128 -4.69 11.57 8.13
CA VAL A 128 -3.85 11.76 9.31
C VAL A 128 -3.39 10.38 9.80
N PRO A 129 -2.08 10.18 10.05
CA PRO A 129 -1.00 11.12 9.73
C PRO A 129 -0.81 11.27 8.21
N ALA A 130 -0.38 12.47 7.77
CA ALA A 130 -0.11 12.74 6.36
C ALA A 130 1.13 11.99 5.85
N ASP A 131 2.03 11.61 6.75
CA ASP A 131 3.19 10.77 6.45
C ASP A 131 2.96 9.37 7.07
N PRO A 132 3.02 8.29 6.28
CA PRO A 132 2.85 6.94 6.82
C PRO A 132 3.99 6.50 7.73
N ALA A 133 5.18 7.11 7.64
CA ALA A 133 6.24 6.92 8.61
C ALA A 133 5.97 7.77 9.86
N ILE A 134 5.43 7.15 10.90
CA ILE A 134 4.95 7.85 12.09
C ILE A 134 6.10 8.29 12.99
N LYS A 135 5.95 9.47 13.59
CA LYS A 135 6.91 10.04 14.57
C LYS A 135 6.49 9.78 16.01
N ASN A 136 5.19 9.60 16.24
CA ASN A 136 4.60 9.34 17.55
C ASN A 136 3.90 7.98 17.51
N ASN A 137 3.96 7.23 18.61
CA ASN A 137 3.32 5.93 18.76
C ASN A 137 2.62 5.85 20.14
N PRO A 138 1.29 5.68 20.19
CA PRO A 138 0.36 5.57 19.06
C PRO A 138 0.21 6.88 18.27
N PRO A 139 0.00 6.82 16.95
CA PRO A 139 -0.35 8.00 16.16
C PRO A 139 -1.84 8.34 16.33
N ASP A 140 -2.17 9.62 16.15
CA ASP A 140 -3.54 10.01 15.79
C ASP A 140 -3.82 9.56 14.36
N ILE A 141 -4.98 8.96 14.14
CA ILE A 141 -5.40 8.47 12.83
C ILE A 141 -6.74 9.09 12.48
N GLY A 142 -6.89 9.60 11.27
CA GLY A 142 -8.16 10.12 10.79
C GLY A 142 -8.18 10.36 9.28
N PHE A 143 -9.38 10.43 8.72
CA PHE A 143 -9.60 10.67 7.30
C PHE A 143 -11.03 11.16 7.07
N THR A 144 -11.26 11.86 5.98
CA THR A 144 -12.57 12.37 5.56
C THR A 144 -13.07 11.54 4.39
N VAL A 145 -14.20 10.86 4.54
CA VAL A 145 -14.84 10.12 3.43
C VAL A 145 -15.56 11.11 2.52
N THR A 146 -15.51 10.93 1.20
CA THR A 146 -16.24 11.78 0.26
C THR A 146 -17.75 11.88 0.58
N SER A 147 -18.33 13.07 0.41
CA SER A 147 -19.77 13.31 0.62
C SER A 147 -20.68 12.60 -0.38
N ALA A 148 -20.11 12.06 -1.47
CA ALA A 148 -20.83 11.21 -2.41
C ALA A 148 -21.23 9.85 -1.81
N LEU A 149 -20.59 9.43 -0.71
CA LEU A 149 -21.00 8.26 0.06
C LEU A 149 -21.84 8.71 1.24
N HIS A 150 -23.09 8.25 1.27
CA HIS A 150 -24.03 8.53 2.34
C HIS A 150 -24.02 7.40 3.38
N ASP A 151 -24.47 7.72 4.59
CA ASP A 151 -24.60 6.80 5.72
C ASP A 151 -23.36 5.94 6.00
N LEU A 152 -22.41 6.54 6.72
CA LEU A 152 -21.22 5.81 7.16
C LEU A 152 -21.51 4.87 8.35
N SER A 153 -22.75 4.70 8.83
CA SER A 153 -23.07 3.92 10.06
C SER A 153 -22.47 2.51 10.09
N LYS A 154 -22.30 1.90 8.91
CA LYS A 154 -21.74 0.55 8.72
C LYS A 154 -20.23 0.52 8.47
N LEU A 155 -19.58 1.67 8.37
CA LEU A 155 -18.12 1.76 8.25
C LEU A 155 -17.47 1.09 9.46
N SER A 156 -16.54 0.18 9.19
CA SER A 156 -15.72 -0.47 10.21
C SER A 156 -14.26 -0.37 9.82
N CYS A 157 -13.37 -0.13 10.79
CA CYS A 157 -11.93 -0.21 10.58
C CYS A 157 -11.29 -1.26 11.48
N PHE A 158 -10.19 -1.82 10.99
CA PHE A 158 -9.43 -2.87 11.64
C PHE A 158 -7.94 -2.56 11.57
N ALA A 159 -7.20 -2.82 12.63
CA ALA A 159 -5.74 -2.85 12.61
C ALA A 159 -5.25 -4.29 12.56
N SER A 160 -4.13 -4.54 11.88
CA SER A 160 -3.54 -5.88 11.77
C SER A 160 -3.12 -6.49 13.10
N ASP A 161 -2.77 -5.67 14.10
CA ASP A 161 -2.29 -6.09 15.42
C ASP A 161 -3.40 -6.30 16.46
N THR A 162 -4.47 -5.51 16.37
CA THR A 162 -5.50 -5.38 17.43
C THR A 162 -6.91 -5.68 16.96
N GLY A 163 -7.11 -5.93 15.66
CA GLY A 163 -8.42 -6.26 15.09
C GLY A 163 -9.32 -5.03 15.01
N LYS A 164 -10.62 -5.18 15.33
CA LYS A 164 -11.63 -4.13 15.13
C LYS A 164 -11.34 -2.90 16.00
N LEU A 165 -11.33 -1.72 15.38
CA LEU A 165 -11.02 -0.45 16.02
C LEU A 165 -12.29 0.34 16.37
N PRO A 166 -12.33 1.03 17.51
CA PRO A 166 -13.38 2.00 17.80
C PRO A 166 -13.22 3.23 16.90
N LEU A 167 -14.34 3.68 16.31
CA LEU A 167 -14.38 4.87 15.47
C LEU A 167 -15.08 6.02 16.21
N THR A 168 -14.48 7.20 16.15
CA THR A 168 -15.11 8.46 16.54
C THR A 168 -15.46 9.24 15.28
N ARG A 169 -16.65 9.84 15.24
CA ARG A 169 -17.06 10.75 14.17
C ARG A 169 -17.08 12.16 14.72
N LEU A 170 -16.32 13.06 14.11
CA LEU A 170 -16.31 14.48 14.49
C LEU A 170 -17.39 15.27 13.74
N ASP A 171 -17.73 14.82 12.53
CA ASP A 171 -18.83 15.31 11.70
C ASP A 171 -19.44 14.13 10.88
N GLU A 172 -20.23 14.41 9.85
CA GLU A 172 -20.88 13.37 9.02
C GLU A 172 -19.89 12.47 8.27
N ASN A 173 -18.71 12.98 7.91
CA ASN A 173 -17.79 12.36 6.97
C ASN A 173 -16.37 12.15 7.54
N ARG A 174 -16.03 12.82 8.64
CA ARG A 174 -14.73 12.76 9.31
C ARG A 174 -14.69 11.61 10.31
N ILE A 175 -13.79 10.67 10.04
CA ILE A 175 -13.54 9.51 10.87
C ILE A 175 -12.22 9.71 11.61
N GLU A 176 -12.23 9.44 12.91
CA GLU A 176 -11.07 9.48 13.78
C GLU A 176 -10.93 8.14 14.51
N ILE A 177 -9.70 7.66 14.60
CA ILE A 177 -9.33 6.45 15.34
C ILE A 177 -8.33 6.88 16.41
N ARG A 178 -8.61 6.51 17.66
CA ARG A 178 -7.73 6.75 18.81
C ARG A 178 -7.32 5.42 19.41
N LEU A 179 -6.07 5.06 19.15
CA LEU A 179 -5.50 3.82 19.64
C LEU A 179 -5.19 3.95 21.13
N LYS A 180 -5.59 2.94 21.91
CA LYS A 180 -5.33 2.89 23.36
C LYS A 180 -3.92 2.40 23.69
N GLN A 181 -3.33 1.64 22.77
CA GLN A 181 -2.02 1.02 22.92
C GLN A 181 -1.13 1.45 21.76
N PRO A 182 0.18 1.59 21.99
CA PRO A 182 1.13 1.79 20.90
C PRO A 182 1.18 0.55 20.00
N PHE A 183 1.55 0.75 18.73
CA PHE A 183 1.94 -0.35 17.86
C PHE A 183 3.11 -1.11 18.48
N THR A 184 3.03 -2.43 18.42
CA THR A 184 4.12 -3.34 18.82
C THR A 184 4.93 -3.83 17.64
N ASP A 185 4.40 -3.70 16.42
CA ASP A 185 5.08 -4.05 15.17
C ASP A 185 5.51 -2.80 14.40
N ARG A 186 6.60 -2.93 13.65
CA ARG A 186 7.11 -1.87 12.77
C ARG A 186 6.06 -1.43 11.76
N ARG A 187 5.28 -2.35 11.21
CA ARG A 187 4.30 -2.11 10.15
C ARG A 187 2.91 -2.48 10.65
N THR A 188 2.00 -1.52 10.66
CA THR A 188 0.60 -1.74 11.02
C THR A 188 -0.30 -1.33 9.86
N ARG A 189 -1.13 -2.27 9.40
CA ARG A 189 -2.16 -1.99 8.39
C ARG A 189 -3.44 -1.56 9.08
N ILE A 190 -3.99 -0.43 8.68
CA ILE A 190 -5.36 -0.01 9.03
C ILE A 190 -6.21 -0.22 7.79
N ASN A 191 -7.27 -1.01 7.91
CA ASN A 191 -8.21 -1.30 6.83
C ASN A 191 -9.61 -0.85 7.23
N CYS A 192 -10.20 0.05 6.45
CA CYS A 192 -11.54 0.57 6.63
C CYS A 192 -12.44 0.10 5.49
N THR A 193 -13.54 -0.55 5.84
CA THR A 193 -14.48 -1.12 4.87
C THR A 193 -15.90 -0.62 5.11
N LEU A 194 -16.59 -0.27 4.04
CA LEU A 194 -18.01 0.09 4.03
C LEU A 194 -18.73 -0.87 3.08
N PRO A 195 -19.78 -1.59 3.52
CA PRO A 195 -20.57 -2.40 2.60
C PRO A 195 -21.22 -1.50 1.56
N ASP A 196 -21.12 -1.86 0.29
CA ASP A 196 -21.86 -1.22 -0.78
C ASP A 196 -23.20 -1.94 -0.95
N GLU A 197 -24.28 -1.22 -0.66
CA GLU A 197 -25.63 -1.77 -0.68
C GLU A 197 -26.28 -1.70 -2.06
N THR A 198 -25.53 -1.33 -3.10
CA THR A 198 -26.05 -1.38 -4.46
C THR A 198 -26.20 -2.85 -4.87
N PHE A 199 -27.44 -3.33 -4.80
CA PHE A 199 -27.75 -4.72 -5.07
C PHE A 199 -27.58 -5.03 -6.56
N THR A 200 -26.67 -5.97 -6.86
CA THR A 200 -26.60 -6.62 -8.17
C THR A 200 -27.05 -8.08 -8.03
N PRO A 201 -28.16 -8.51 -8.64
CA PRO A 201 -28.63 -9.89 -8.55
C PRO A 201 -27.53 -10.89 -8.94
N GLY A 202 -27.24 -11.86 -8.07
CA GLY A 202 -26.25 -12.91 -8.32
C GLY A 202 -24.80 -12.56 -7.94
N ARG A 203 -24.54 -11.41 -7.33
CA ARG A 203 -23.21 -11.00 -6.83
C ARG A 203 -23.23 -10.83 -5.32
N SER A 204 -22.16 -11.24 -4.65
CA SER A 204 -21.92 -10.88 -3.24
C SER A 204 -21.88 -9.34 -3.10
N PRO A 205 -22.28 -8.78 -1.94
CA PRO A 205 -22.18 -7.34 -1.71
C PRO A 205 -20.74 -6.88 -1.90
N ASP A 206 -20.56 -5.83 -2.68
CA ASP A 206 -19.25 -5.22 -2.89
C ASP A 206 -18.83 -4.50 -1.61
N TRP A 207 -17.54 -4.50 -1.31
CA TRP A 207 -16.99 -3.77 -0.19
C TRP A 207 -16.19 -2.58 -0.71
N ARG A 208 -16.50 -1.39 -0.22
CA ARG A 208 -15.65 -0.22 -0.42
C ARG A 208 -14.49 -0.28 0.54
N TRP A 209 -13.27 -0.09 0.05
CA TRP A 209 -12.04 -0.31 0.81
C TRP A 209 -11.12 0.91 0.78
N PHE A 210 -10.69 1.34 1.97
CA PHE A 210 -9.60 2.28 2.18
C PHE A 210 -8.61 1.65 3.13
N GLY A 211 -7.32 1.75 2.85
CA GLY A 211 -6.30 1.23 3.73
C GLY A 211 -5.10 2.14 3.86
N MET A 212 -4.46 2.02 5.01
CA MET A 212 -3.23 2.72 5.35
C MET A 212 -2.21 1.69 5.79
N LEU A 213 -0.95 1.91 5.44
CA LEU A 213 0.18 1.17 5.97
C LEU A 213 1.03 2.16 6.77
N LEU A 214 0.91 2.10 8.10
CA LEU A 214 1.66 2.94 9.00
C LEU A 214 2.94 2.22 9.40
N THR A 215 4.05 2.95 9.37
CA THR A 215 5.38 2.43 9.72
C THR A 215 5.91 3.17 10.93
N ALA A 216 6.36 2.45 11.95
CA ALA A 216 7.01 2.95 13.15
C ALA A 216 8.52 2.62 13.11
N PRO A 217 9.38 3.50 12.56
CA PRO A 217 10.77 3.14 12.24
C PRO A 217 11.63 2.77 13.46
N GLY A 218 11.22 3.22 14.66
CA GLY A 218 11.89 2.90 15.92
C GLY A 218 11.62 1.49 16.47
N ILE A 219 10.72 0.73 15.84
CA ILE A 219 10.39 -0.65 16.21
C ILE A 219 11.11 -1.60 15.26
N ALA A 220 11.72 -2.65 15.81
CA ALA A 220 12.34 -3.70 15.01
C ALA A 220 11.26 -4.49 14.25
N ASP A 221 11.55 -4.89 13.02
CA ASP A 221 10.62 -5.71 12.26
C ASP A 221 10.52 -7.11 12.88
N SER A 222 9.34 -7.45 13.40
CA SER A 222 9.01 -8.77 13.96
C SER A 222 8.91 -9.86 12.88
N SER A 223 8.77 -9.47 11.60
CA SER A 223 8.71 -10.38 10.45
C SER A 223 10.07 -10.81 9.89
N GLY A 224 11.15 -10.64 10.66
CA GLY A 224 12.49 -11.08 10.28
C GLY A 224 12.51 -12.53 9.75
N ASN A 225 12.93 -12.67 8.49
CA ASN A 225 13.42 -13.91 7.86
C ASN A 225 12.43 -14.97 7.31
N ALA A 226 11.16 -14.68 7.02
CA ALA A 226 10.29 -15.70 6.40
C ALA A 226 10.31 -15.74 4.86
N ASP A 227 10.39 -14.59 4.17
CA ASP A 227 10.10 -14.53 2.71
C ASP A 227 11.31 -14.21 1.79
N ASP A 228 12.52 -14.08 2.33
CA ASP A 228 13.72 -13.68 1.57
C ASP A 228 14.64 -14.85 1.12
N GLN A 229 14.16 -16.10 1.12
CA GLN A 229 14.88 -17.24 0.53
C GLN A 229 14.47 -17.49 -0.93
#